data_AF-A0A2P2E944-F1
#
_entry.id   AF-A0A2P2E944-F1
#
_cell.length_a   1.000
_cell.length_b   1.000
_cell.length_c   1.000
_cell.angle_alpha   90.00
_cell.angle_beta   90.00
_cell.angle_gamma   90.00
#
_symmetry.space_group_name_H-M   'P 1'
#
loop_
_entity.id
_entity.type
_entity.pdbx_description
1 polymer ?
#
loop_
_entity_poly.entity_id
_entity_poly.type
_entity_poly.pdbx_seq_one_letter_code
_entity_poly.pdbx_strand_id
1 'polypeptide(L)'
;MISRHMVQRWMAGVCLLVVVPSSTLAATQAEERTLACAEALRLDGLVPYHQATLENGILDLSFGRNAVWGRWKLALKDVHVAAPSEEAGFFILKITCRNEQTCIQAGEMETFSSRQASHFMPFKTAAEADRAYQQIISRQRACNVS
;
A
#
# COMPACT_ATOMS: atom_id res chain seq x y z
N MET A 1 -26.14 -79.68 8.81
CA MET A 1 -26.81 -78.86 7.79
C MET A 1 -26.61 -77.38 8.14
N ILE A 2 -25.89 -76.65 7.28
CA ILE A 2 -26.02 -75.20 6.94
C ILE A 2 -25.98 -74.22 8.14
N SER A 3 -24.82 -73.71 8.57
CA SER A 3 -24.08 -72.55 8.02
C SER A 3 -24.95 -71.33 7.70
N ARG A 4 -24.77 -70.22 8.44
CA ARG A 4 -24.75 -68.85 7.86
C ARG A 4 -24.29 -67.81 8.89
N HIS A 5 -23.08 -67.36 8.65
CA HIS A 5 -22.42 -66.15 9.13
C HIS A 5 -23.35 -64.93 9.16
N MET A 6 -23.31 -64.15 10.25
CA MET A 6 -23.71 -62.74 10.21
C MET A 6 -22.51 -61.87 10.54
N VAL A 7 -22.04 -61.26 9.45
CA VAL A 7 -20.89 -60.41 9.23
C VAL A 7 -20.83 -59.24 10.23
N GLN A 8 -19.76 -59.24 11.00
CA GLN A 8 -19.28 -58.13 11.82
C GLN A 8 -18.75 -57.02 10.90
N ARG A 9 -19.58 -56.00 10.63
CA ARG A 9 -19.21 -54.81 9.86
C ARG A 9 -18.44 -53.83 10.74
N TRP A 10 -17.12 -53.89 10.67
CA TRP A 10 -16.22 -52.85 11.16
C TRP A 10 -16.30 -51.64 10.22
N MET A 11 -16.93 -50.54 10.66
CA MET A 11 -16.77 -49.24 10.02
C MET A 11 -15.43 -48.65 10.45
N ALA A 12 -14.37 -48.99 9.71
CA ALA A 12 -13.13 -48.24 9.73
C ALA A 12 -13.37 -46.89 9.03
N GLY A 13 -13.77 -45.89 9.83
CA GLY A 13 -13.79 -44.50 9.41
C GLY A 13 -12.37 -44.03 9.15
N VAL A 14 -11.97 -44.04 7.88
CA VAL A 14 -10.70 -43.46 7.43
C VAL A 14 -10.81 -41.94 7.59
N CYS A 15 -10.28 -41.41 8.68
CA CYS A 15 -9.94 -39.99 8.79
C CYS A 15 -8.83 -39.69 7.79
N LEU A 16 -9.21 -39.33 6.56
CA LEU A 16 -8.33 -38.76 5.56
C LEU A 16 -7.93 -37.36 6.05
N LEU A 17 -6.89 -37.29 6.87
CA LEU A 17 -6.21 -36.04 7.21
C LEU A 17 -5.52 -35.56 5.92
N VAL A 18 -6.18 -34.64 5.21
CA VAL A 18 -5.56 -33.88 4.14
C VAL A 18 -4.48 -33.01 4.79
N VAL A 19 -3.24 -33.50 4.79
CA VAL A 19 -2.07 -32.72 5.18
C VAL A 19 -1.84 -31.72 4.05
N VAL A 20 -2.44 -30.54 4.18
CA VAL A 20 -2.12 -29.42 3.29
C VAL A 20 -0.66 -29.03 3.59
N PRO A 21 0.26 -29.09 2.62
CA PRO A 21 1.65 -28.72 2.87
C PRO A 21 1.72 -27.23 3.24
N SER A 22 2.36 -26.91 4.36
CA SER A 22 2.50 -25.54 4.90
C SER A 22 3.08 -24.54 3.90
N SER A 23 3.80 -25.02 2.89
CA SER A 23 4.36 -24.24 1.79
C SER A 23 3.29 -23.50 0.97
N THR A 24 2.09 -24.06 0.83
CA THR A 24 1.00 -23.45 0.04
C THR A 24 0.39 -22.24 0.75
N LEU A 25 0.36 -22.27 2.08
CA LEU A 25 -0.16 -21.16 2.90
C LEU A 25 0.80 -19.95 2.88
N ALA A 26 2.11 -20.20 2.89
CA ALA A 26 3.11 -19.14 2.83
C ALA A 26 3.11 -18.42 1.46
N ALA A 27 2.96 -19.18 0.36
CA ALA A 27 2.89 -18.61 -0.98
C ALA A 27 1.64 -17.74 -1.19
N THR A 28 0.48 -18.19 -0.72
CA THR A 28 -0.77 -17.41 -0.80
C THR A 28 -0.71 -16.12 0.01
N GLN A 29 -0.13 -16.15 1.22
CA GLN A 29 0.06 -14.92 2.01
C GLN A 29 1.04 -13.94 1.37
N ALA A 30 2.10 -14.42 0.68
CA ALA A 30 3.03 -13.55 -0.03
C ALA A 30 2.39 -12.90 -1.27
N GLU A 31 1.58 -13.66 -1.99
CA GLU A 31 0.84 -13.17 -3.16
C GLU A 31 -0.24 -12.15 -2.77
N GLU A 32 -1.02 -12.42 -1.72
CA GLU A 32 -2.04 -11.51 -1.19
C GLU A 32 -1.44 -10.20 -0.66
N ARG A 33 -0.25 -10.26 -0.04
CA ARG A 33 0.52 -9.06 0.38
C ARG A 33 1.00 -8.23 -0.80
N THR A 34 1.44 -8.89 -1.87
CA THR A 34 1.86 -8.19 -3.10
C THR A 34 0.66 -7.51 -3.76
N LEU A 35 -0.50 -8.17 -3.76
CA LEU A 35 -1.76 -7.60 -4.27
C LEU A 35 -2.23 -6.39 -3.46
N ALA A 36 -2.14 -6.46 -2.12
CA ALA A 36 -2.53 -5.35 -1.24
C ALA A 36 -1.68 -4.09 -1.43
N CYS A 37 -0.43 -4.24 -1.89
CA CYS A 37 0.47 -3.14 -2.29
C CYS A 37 0.22 -2.60 -3.69
N ALA A 38 -0.42 -3.40 -4.55
CA ALA A 38 -0.69 -3.04 -5.94
C ALA A 38 -2.04 -2.31 -6.09
N GLU A 39 -2.88 -2.30 -5.06
CA GLU A 39 -4.16 -1.61 -5.11
C GLU A 39 -3.96 -0.09 -5.23
N ALA A 40 -4.48 0.46 -6.33
CA ALA A 40 -4.37 1.87 -6.66
C ALA A 40 -5.01 2.74 -5.56
N LEU A 41 -4.17 3.48 -4.83
CA LEU A 41 -4.63 4.58 -3.99
C LEU A 41 -4.89 5.79 -4.89
N ARG A 42 -6.10 6.35 -4.87
CA ARG A 42 -6.41 7.64 -5.50
C ARG A 42 -6.71 8.69 -4.43
N LEU A 43 -5.90 9.76 -4.39
CA LEU A 43 -6.16 10.95 -3.56
C LEU A 43 -6.90 12.05 -4.33
N ASP A 44 -7.51 11.70 -5.46
CA ASP A 44 -8.20 12.63 -6.34
C ASP A 44 -9.29 13.40 -5.59
N GLY A 45 -9.31 14.73 -5.74
CA GLY A 45 -10.33 15.60 -5.17
C GLY A 45 -10.05 16.11 -3.75
N LEU A 46 -8.97 15.69 -3.09
CA LEU A 46 -8.57 16.21 -1.79
C LEU A 46 -7.70 17.48 -1.90
N VAL A 47 -7.07 17.68 -3.07
CA VAL A 47 -6.33 18.89 -3.40
C VAL A 47 -6.63 19.25 -4.85
N PRO A 48 -7.03 20.49 -5.16
CA PRO A 48 -7.21 20.91 -6.54
C PRO A 48 -5.93 20.64 -7.35
N TYR A 49 -6.10 19.95 -8.48
CA TYR A 49 -5.01 19.62 -9.41
C TYR A 49 -3.91 18.68 -8.91
N HIS A 50 -4.03 18.06 -7.72
CA HIS A 50 -3.15 16.94 -7.38
C HIS A 50 -3.84 15.62 -7.66
N GLN A 51 -3.09 14.70 -8.25
CA GLN A 51 -3.45 13.29 -8.40
C GLN A 51 -2.40 12.47 -7.69
N ALA A 52 -2.82 11.39 -7.06
CA ALA A 52 -1.91 10.43 -6.47
C ALA A 52 -2.32 9.03 -6.90
N THR A 53 -1.36 8.23 -7.31
CA THR A 53 -1.54 6.80 -7.62
C THR A 53 -0.50 5.98 -6.88
N LEU A 54 -0.91 4.85 -6.31
CA LEU A 54 0.02 3.87 -5.73
C LEU A 54 0.09 2.65 -6.64
N GLU A 55 1.29 2.34 -7.13
CA GLU A 55 1.53 1.14 -7.94
C GLU A 55 2.84 0.48 -7.51
N ASN A 56 2.81 -0.83 -7.23
CA ASN A 56 3.99 -1.62 -6.85
C ASN A 56 4.81 -0.99 -5.70
N GLY A 57 4.13 -0.41 -4.71
CA GLY A 57 4.77 0.27 -3.58
C GLY A 57 5.40 1.64 -3.89
N ILE A 58 5.19 2.18 -5.10
CA ILE A 58 5.58 3.53 -5.50
C ILE A 58 4.35 4.43 -5.49
N LEU A 59 4.37 5.45 -4.64
CA LEU A 59 3.42 6.54 -4.65
C LEU A 59 3.88 7.56 -5.71
N ASP A 60 3.09 7.73 -6.77
CA ASP A 60 3.28 8.71 -7.84
C ASP A 60 2.32 9.87 -7.61
N LEU A 61 2.87 11.04 -7.32
CA LEU A 61 2.14 12.28 -7.08
C LEU A 61 2.31 13.18 -8.30
N SER A 62 1.22 13.69 -8.84
CA SER A 62 1.21 14.59 -9.99
C SER A 62 0.46 15.86 -9.66
N PHE A 63 1.01 17.02 -10.06
CA PHE A 63 0.40 18.33 -9.92
C PHE A 63 0.18 19.00 -11.27
N GLY A 64 -1.04 19.50 -11.48
CA GLY A 64 -1.48 20.08 -12.74
C GLY A 64 -1.95 19.05 -13.76
N ARG A 65 -2.43 19.54 -14.91
CA ARG A 65 -2.83 18.68 -16.02
C ARG A 65 -1.60 17.95 -16.57
N ASN A 66 -1.65 16.62 -16.63
CA ASN A 66 -0.55 15.78 -17.11
C ASN A 66 0.77 16.01 -16.34
N ALA A 67 0.69 16.33 -15.04
CA ALA A 67 1.85 16.59 -14.18
C ALA A 67 2.77 17.74 -14.66
N VAL A 68 2.22 18.69 -15.43
CA VAL A 68 2.98 19.81 -16.02
C VAL A 68 3.53 20.79 -14.97
N TRP A 69 2.98 20.81 -13.76
CA TRP A 69 3.46 21.66 -12.67
C TRP A 69 4.28 20.88 -11.63
N GLY A 70 4.42 19.57 -11.81
CA GLY A 70 5.26 18.74 -10.97
C GLY A 70 4.83 17.28 -10.94
N ARG A 71 5.80 16.39 -10.82
CA ARG A 71 5.63 14.97 -10.56
C ARG A 71 6.65 14.50 -9.53
N TRP A 72 6.22 13.67 -8.59
CA TRP A 72 7.06 13.09 -7.56
C TRP A 72 6.82 11.58 -7.47
N LYS A 73 7.89 10.79 -7.49
CA LYS A 73 7.84 9.35 -7.24
C LYS A 73 8.52 9.04 -5.91
N LEU A 74 7.78 8.37 -5.03
CA LEU A 74 8.18 8.05 -3.67
C LEU A 74 7.97 6.56 -3.43
N ALA A 75 9.03 5.83 -3.11
CA ALA A 75 8.88 4.45 -2.66
C ALA A 75 8.38 4.45 -1.21
N LEU A 76 7.23 3.82 -0.94
CA LEU A 76 6.60 3.84 0.39
C LEU A 76 7.51 3.31 1.50
N LYS A 77 8.43 2.40 1.16
CA LYS A 77 9.43 1.84 2.07
C LYS A 77 10.53 2.82 2.47
N ASP A 78 10.82 3.80 1.62
CA ASP A 78 11.95 4.71 1.80
C ASP A 78 11.52 6.04 2.43
N VAL A 79 10.20 6.25 2.60
CA VAL A 79 9.63 7.49 3.14
C VAL A 79 8.92 7.30 4.48
N HIS A 80 8.98 8.33 5.29
CA HIS A 80 8.20 8.55 6.49
C HIS A 80 7.14 9.62 6.20
N VAL A 81 5.93 9.43 6.73
CA VAL A 81 4.83 10.39 6.59
C VAL A 81 4.47 10.88 7.99
N ALA A 82 4.62 12.18 8.21
CA ALA A 82 4.23 12.81 9.47
C ALA A 82 2.72 13.04 9.52
N ALA A 83 2.14 13.09 10.72
CA ALA A 83 0.76 13.52 10.90
C ALA A 83 0.58 14.95 10.33
N PRO A 84 -0.59 15.29 9.76
CA PRO A 84 -0.81 16.62 9.22
C PRO A 84 -0.67 17.73 10.26
N SER A 85 -0.12 18.86 9.84
CA SER A 85 -0.02 20.08 10.66
C SER A 85 -0.59 21.28 9.91
N GLU A 86 -1.07 22.29 10.64
CA GLU A 86 -1.52 23.54 10.03
C GLU A 86 -0.33 24.48 9.78
N GLU A 87 -0.24 25.03 8.57
CA GLU A 87 0.78 26.01 8.18
C GLU A 87 0.19 27.00 7.18
N ALA A 88 0.34 28.30 7.45
CA ALA A 88 -0.09 29.39 6.58
C ALA A 88 -1.56 29.30 6.07
N GLY A 89 -2.48 28.78 6.90
CA GLY A 89 -3.90 28.61 6.57
C GLY A 89 -4.22 27.38 5.73
N PHE A 90 -3.28 26.45 5.58
CA PHE A 90 -3.47 25.14 4.95
C PHE A 90 -3.13 24.01 5.93
N PHE A 91 -3.60 22.81 5.64
CA PHE A 91 -3.17 21.60 6.33
C PHE A 91 -2.14 20.88 5.48
N ILE A 92 -0.94 20.70 6.01
CA ILE A 92 0.20 20.17 5.26
C ILE A 92 0.47 18.73 5.69
N LEU A 93 0.52 17.84 4.71
CA LEU A 93 1.06 16.49 4.89
C LEU A 93 2.53 16.49 4.46
N LYS A 94 3.43 16.27 5.43
CA LYS A 94 4.88 16.21 5.19
C LYS A 94 5.32 14.77 4.97
N ILE A 95 6.01 14.53 3.85
CA ILE A 95 6.62 13.25 3.51
C ILE A 95 8.13 13.46 3.44
N THR A 96 8.91 12.66 4.17
CA THR A 96 10.38 12.77 4.26
C THR A 96 11.04 11.44 4.01
N CYS A 97 12.23 11.43 3.40
CA CYS A 97 13.05 10.22 3.33
C CYS A 97 13.49 9.77 4.72
N ARG A 98 13.43 8.46 4.99
CA ARG A 98 13.68 7.89 6.33
C ARG A 98 15.10 8.08 6.84
N ASN A 99 16.06 8.11 5.93
CA ASN A 99 17.50 8.17 6.20
C ASN A 99 18.10 9.54 5.85
N GLU A 100 17.27 10.58 5.73
CA GLU A 100 17.65 11.94 5.35
C GLU A 100 18.34 12.07 3.98
N GLN A 101 18.46 10.97 3.23
CA GLN A 101 18.98 10.96 1.87
C GLN A 101 17.91 11.42 0.87
N THR A 102 18.33 11.97 -0.26
CA THR A 102 17.41 12.38 -1.33
C THR A 102 16.86 11.15 -2.08
N CYS A 103 15.70 10.66 -1.63
CA CYS A 103 15.04 9.46 -2.15
C CYS A 103 13.82 9.75 -3.06
N ILE A 104 13.25 10.96 -2.97
CA ILE A 104 12.07 11.35 -3.74
C ILE A 104 12.52 11.82 -5.11
N GLN A 105 12.12 11.13 -6.17
CA GLN A 105 12.38 11.59 -7.54
C GLN A 105 11.41 12.70 -7.88
N ALA A 106 11.91 13.84 -8.37
CA ALA A 106 11.09 15.01 -8.67
C ALA A 106 11.39 15.55 -10.07
N GLY A 107 10.35 16.05 -10.74
CA GLY A 107 10.44 16.71 -12.04
C GLY A 107 9.07 17.08 -12.56
N GLU A 108 8.86 17.01 -13.88
CA GLU A 108 7.65 17.45 -14.58
C GLU A 108 7.30 16.45 -15.68
N MET A 109 6.00 16.24 -15.93
CA MET A 109 5.50 15.31 -16.93
C MET A 109 6.09 13.89 -16.77
N GLU A 110 6.90 13.42 -17.72
CA GLU A 110 7.59 12.12 -17.68
C GLU A 110 9.07 12.22 -17.28
N THR A 111 9.55 13.42 -16.93
CA THR A 111 10.97 13.67 -16.65
C THR A 111 11.21 13.84 -15.16
N PHE A 112 12.25 13.18 -14.63
CA PHE A 112 12.70 13.29 -13.23
C PHE A 112 14.13 13.83 -13.21
N SER A 113 14.27 15.15 -13.12
CA SER A 113 15.56 15.85 -13.23
C SER A 113 16.27 16.00 -11.88
N SER A 114 15.58 15.75 -10.77
CA SER A 114 16.11 16.00 -9.43
C SER A 114 15.69 14.96 -8.41
N ARG A 115 16.37 14.96 -7.26
CA ARG A 115 15.96 14.22 -6.07
C ARG A 115 15.83 15.15 -4.87
N GLN A 116 14.84 14.89 -4.04
CA GLN A 116 14.49 15.69 -2.87
C GLN A 116 14.48 14.82 -1.61
N ALA A 117 14.77 15.42 -0.46
CA ALA A 117 14.70 14.73 0.84
C ALA A 117 13.29 14.77 1.45
N SER A 118 12.43 15.66 0.95
CA SER A 118 11.08 15.87 1.46
C SER A 118 10.13 16.42 0.40
N HIS A 119 8.84 16.15 0.57
CA HIS A 119 7.74 16.71 -0.20
C HIS A 119 6.61 17.14 0.75
N PHE A 120 5.90 18.21 0.38
CA PHE A 120 4.81 18.77 1.16
C PHE A 120 3.55 18.81 0.30
N MET A 121 2.47 18.20 0.79
CA MET A 121 1.18 18.20 0.10
C MET A 121 0.19 19.06 0.88
N PRO A 122 -0.24 20.21 0.33
CA PRO A 122 -1.20 21.09 1.00
C PRO A 122 -2.63 20.63 0.78
N PHE A 123 -3.46 20.75 1.82
CA PHE A 123 -4.89 20.44 1.81
C PHE A 123 -5.68 21.64 2.34
N LYS A 124 -6.92 21.76 1.86
CA LYS A 124 -7.82 22.86 2.25
C LYS A 124 -8.40 22.66 3.65
N THR A 125 -8.61 21.41 4.07
CA THR A 125 -9.21 21.08 5.36
C THR A 125 -8.42 19.99 6.10
N ALA A 126 -8.50 19.99 7.43
CA ALA A 126 -7.89 18.98 8.29
C ALA A 126 -8.37 17.57 7.94
N ALA A 127 -9.67 17.42 7.65
CA ALA A 127 -10.29 16.13 7.34
C ALA A 127 -9.79 15.53 6.02
N GLU A 128 -9.45 16.37 5.03
CA GLU A 128 -8.83 15.90 3.78
C GLU A 128 -7.40 15.43 4.02
N ALA A 129 -6.61 16.22 4.77
CA ALA A 129 -5.22 15.87 5.10
C ALA A 129 -5.13 14.59 5.94
N ASP A 130 -5.98 14.45 6.96
CA ASP A 130 -6.02 13.25 7.81
C ASP A 130 -6.43 12.02 7.00
N ARG A 131 -7.43 12.14 6.12
CA ARG A 131 -7.82 11.04 5.24
C ARG A 131 -6.67 10.57 4.35
N ALA A 132 -5.94 11.51 3.73
CA ALA A 132 -4.77 11.18 2.92
C ALA A 132 -3.66 10.51 3.77
N TYR A 133 -3.38 11.05 4.96
CA TYR A 133 -2.46 10.46 5.93
C TYR A 133 -2.83 9.02 6.28
N GLN A 134 -4.06 8.78 6.72
CA GLN A 134 -4.52 7.44 7.11
C GLN A 134 -4.46 6.45 5.94
N GLN A 135 -4.79 6.89 4.73
CA GLN A 135 -4.69 6.04 3.54
C GLN A 135 -3.24 5.65 3.25
N ILE A 136 -2.29 6.58 3.30
CA ILE A 136 -0.86 6.26 3.07
C ILE A 136 -0.32 5.35 4.19
N ILE A 137 -0.62 5.65 5.45
CA ILE A 137 -0.19 4.81 6.60
C ILE A 137 -0.80 3.41 6.51
N SER A 138 -2.08 3.29 6.15
CA SER A 138 -2.73 2.00 5.95
C SER A 138 -2.03 1.18 4.85
N ARG A 139 -1.60 1.83 3.76
CA ARG A 139 -0.85 1.18 2.69
C ARG A 139 0.56 0.79 3.10
N GLN A 140 1.26 1.65 3.85
CA GLN A 140 2.57 1.30 4.43
C GLN A 140 2.48 0.06 5.32
N ARG A 141 1.43 -0.04 6.15
CA ARG A 141 1.17 -1.24 6.98
C ARG A 141 0.85 -2.47 6.14
N ALA A 142 -0.03 -2.35 5.15
CA ALA A 142 -0.38 -3.46 4.25
C ALA A 142 0.85 -4.01 3.51
N CYS A 143 1.79 -3.13 3.17
CA CYS A 143 3.04 -3.47 2.52
C CYS A 143 4.16 -3.93 3.45
N ASN A 144 3.93 -4.02 4.77
CA ASN A 144 4.97 -4.33 5.76
C ASN A 144 6.19 -3.38 5.67
N VAL A 145 5.95 -2.11 5.34
CA VAL A 145 6.95 -1.05 5.20
C VAL A 145 6.69 0.05 6.23
N SER A 146 6.72 -0.32 7.50
CA SER A 146 6.52 0.59 8.65
C SER A 146 7.83 1.07 9.24
#